data_AF-A0A0U5H2E2-F1
#
_entry.id   AF-A0A0U5H2E2-F1
#
_cell.length_a   1.000
_cell.length_b   1.000
_cell.length_c   1.000
_cell.angle_alpha   90.00
_cell.angle_beta   90.00
_cell.angle_gamma   90.00
#
_symmetry.space_group_name_H-M   'P 1'
#
loop_
_entity.id
_entity.type
_entity.pdbx_description
1 polymer ?
#
loop_
_entity_poly.entity_id
_entity_poly.type
_entity_poly.pdbx_seq_one_letter_code
_entity_poly.pdbx_strand_id
1 'polypeptide(L)' 'MSGSLVSEYELYVQHPRFEEMNISRGQIRARCQMLADAGLVDRQHEDIYEITTWGRLYLRGEVDAQNQPRPRPSRVK' A
#
# COMPACT_ATOMS: atom_id res chain seq x y z
N MET A 1 6.57 2.49 21.56
CA MET A 1 5.77 2.06 20.40
C MET A 1 6.66 2.21 19.18
N SER A 2 7.16 1.10 18.65
CA SER A 2 8.13 1.07 17.55
C SER A 2 7.37 0.75 16.25
N GLY A 3 7.11 1.76 15.43
CA GLY A 3 6.56 1.57 14.08
C GLY A 3 7.69 1.14 13.14
N SER A 4 7.57 -0.03 12.53
CA SER A 4 8.47 -0.44 11.46
C SER A 4 8.18 0.40 10.22
N LEU A 5 9.03 1.38 9.97
CA LEU A 5 9.14 2.06 8.68
C LEU A 5 9.68 1.04 7.68
N VAL A 6 9.00 0.82 6.55
CA VAL A 6 9.50 -0.05 5.47
C VAL A 6 9.71 0.79 4.23
N SER A 7 10.96 0.88 3.76
CA SER A 7 11.35 1.59 2.53
C SER A 7 10.89 0.85 1.27
N GLU A 8 10.51 1.56 0.20
CA GLU A 8 10.33 0.95 -1.14
C GLU A 8 11.58 0.20 -1.59
N TYR A 9 12.78 0.61 -1.15
CA TYR A 9 14.01 -0.14 -1.39
C TYR A 9 14.03 -1.50 -0.67
N GLU A 10 13.50 -1.59 0.55
CA GLU A 10 13.38 -2.86 1.26
C GLU A 10 12.28 -3.75 0.66
N LEU A 11 11.15 -3.17 0.24
CA LEU A 11 10.09 -3.91 -0.47
C LEU A 11 10.59 -4.51 -1.79
N TYR A 12 11.48 -3.83 -2.50
CA TYR A 12 12.03 -4.29 -3.76
C TYR A 12 13.20 -5.27 -3.61
N VAL A 13 14.00 -5.17 -2.54
CA VAL A 13 15.17 -6.04 -2.31
C VAL A 13 14.82 -7.30 -1.51
N GLN A 14 13.74 -7.31 -0.70
CA GLN A 14 13.44 -8.41 0.22
C GLN A 14 12.35 -9.39 -0.22
N HIS A 15 11.61 -9.18 -1.32
CA HIS A 15 10.52 -10.08 -1.68
C HIS A 15 10.56 -10.58 -3.14
N PRO A 16 11.15 -11.77 -3.41
CA PRO A 16 11.25 -12.33 -4.77
C PRO A 16 9.88 -12.53 -5.46
N ARG A 17 8.79 -12.55 -4.69
CA ARG A 17 7.42 -12.69 -5.21
C ARG A 17 7.04 -11.62 -6.24
N PHE A 18 7.44 -10.37 -6.06
CA PHE A 18 7.04 -9.34 -7.03
C PHE A 18 7.79 -9.48 -8.35
N GLU A 19 9.05 -9.92 -8.31
CA GLU A 19 9.82 -10.28 -9.51
C GLU A 19 9.26 -11.55 -10.18
N GLU A 20 8.95 -12.60 -9.42
CA GLU A 20 8.30 -13.83 -9.91
C GLU A 20 6.94 -13.56 -10.58
N MET A 21 6.19 -12.58 -10.06
CA MET A 21 4.90 -12.15 -10.61
C MET A 21 5.03 -11.12 -11.75
N ASN A 22 6.26 -10.80 -12.18
CA ASN A 22 6.55 -9.80 -13.20
C ASN A 22 5.90 -8.43 -12.92
N ILE A 23 5.88 -8.03 -11.65
CA ILE A 23 5.33 -6.76 -11.17
C ILE A 23 6.47 -5.73 -11.05
N SER A 24 6.30 -4.59 -11.71
CA SER A 24 7.26 -3.48 -11.69
C SER A 24 7.11 -2.55 -10.49
N ARG A 25 8.18 -1.79 -10.17
CA ARG A 25 8.20 -0.68 -9.20
C ARG A 25 7.04 0.27 -9.41
N GLY A 26 6.82 0.67 -10.67
CA GLY A 26 5.74 1.59 -11.03
C GLY A 26 4.35 1.03 -10.68
N GLN A 27 4.12 -0.28 -10.86
CA GLN A 27 2.84 -0.91 -10.52
C GLN A 27 2.62 -1.00 -9.00
N ILE A 28 3.66 -1.34 -8.23
CA ILE A 28 3.59 -1.33 -6.77
C ILE A 28 3.31 0.09 -6.28
N ARG A 29 4.05 1.08 -6.78
CA ARG A 29 3.86 2.49 -6.43
C ARG A 29 2.45 2.98 -6.73
N ALA A 30 1.95 2.70 -7.94
CA ALA A 30 0.59 3.08 -8.33
C ALA A 30 -0.47 2.44 -7.40
N ARG A 31 -0.27 1.17 -7.01
CA ARG A 31 -1.14 0.48 -6.05
C ARG A 31 -1.07 1.08 -4.65
N CYS A 32 0.11 1.42 -4.16
CA CYS A 32 0.26 2.07 -2.85
C CYS A 32 -0.38 3.47 -2.84
N GLN A 33 -0.24 4.25 -3.92
CA GLN A 33 -0.90 5.54 -4.06
C GLN A 33 -2.44 5.40 -4.08
N MET A 34 -2.95 4.39 -4.76
CA MET A 34 -4.38 4.02 -4.77
C MET A 34 -4.92 3.67 -3.38
N LEU A 35 -4.13 2.94 -2.58
CA LEU A 35 -4.49 2.57 -1.21
C LEU A 35 -4.37 3.75 -0.24
N ALA A 36 -3.42 4.65 -0.47
CA ALA A 36 -3.27 5.88 0.30
C ALA A 36 -4.45 6.83 0.08
N ASP A 37 -4.88 6.98 -1.17
CA ASP A 37 -6.10 7.71 -1.54
C ASP A 37 -7.37 7.14 -0.87
N ALA A 38 -7.35 5.85 -0.51
CA ALA A 38 -8.43 5.17 0.20
C ALA A 38 -8.26 5.19 1.74
N GLY A 39 -7.18 5.76 2.27
CA GLY A 39 -6.89 5.83 3.72
C GLY A 39 -6.47 4.49 4.35
N LEU A 40 -6.17 3.46 3.56
CA LEU A 40 -5.78 2.14 4.04
C LEU A 40 -4.27 2.05 4.32
N VAL A 41 -3.48 2.84 3.62
CA VAL A 41 -2.07 3.07 3.93
C VAL A 41 -1.81 4.57 4.05
N ASP A 42 -0.79 4.96 4.79
CA ASP A 42 -0.31 6.33 4.85
C ASP A 42 1.06 6.42 4.19
N ARG A 43 1.32 7.55 3.52
CA ARG A 43 2.60 7.82 2.86
C ARG A 43 3.41 8.72 3.77
N GLN A 44 4.47 8.17 4.36
CA GLN A 44 5.33 8.91 5.30
C GLN A 44 6.28 9.84 4.51
N HIS A 45 7.31 9.26 3.88
CA HIS A 45 8.32 9.98 3.09
C HIS A 45 8.78 9.18 1.89
N GLU A 46 9.05 9.89 0.79
CA GLU A 46 9.42 9.33 -0.51
C GLU A 46 8.43 8.23 -0.91
N ASP A 47 8.83 7.00 -0.62
CA ASP A 47 8.29 5.77 -1.12
C ASP A 47 8.12 4.75 0.04
N ILE A 48 8.04 5.25 1.28
CA ILE A 48 7.71 4.50 2.50
C ILE A 48 6.21 4.59 2.75
N TYR A 49 5.56 3.43 2.91
CA TYR A 49 4.14 3.32 3.24
C TYR A 49 3.94 2.57 4.55
N GLU A 50 3.03 3.07 5.38
CA GLU A 50 2.63 2.43 6.62
C GLU A 50 1.16 2.01 6.55
N ILE A 51 0.83 0.79 7.01
CA ILE A 51 -0.56 0.35 7.07
C ILE A 51 -1.27 1.10 8.20
N THR A 52 -2.35 1.81 7.88
CA THR A 52 -3.15 2.54 8.87
C THR A 52 -3.92 1.58 9.77
N THR A 53 -4.50 2.08 10.86
CA THR A 53 -5.45 1.28 11.67
C THR A 53 -6.61 0.76 10.82
N TRP A 54 -7.16 1.58 9.91
CA TRP A 54 -8.21 1.17 8.98
C TRP A 54 -7.74 0.07 8.01
N GLY A 55 -6.53 0.20 7.47
CA GLY A 55 -5.94 -0.84 6.61
C GLY A 55 -5.78 -2.19 7.33
N ARG A 56 -5.37 -2.17 8.61
CA ARG A 56 -5.26 -3.40 9.41
C ARG A 56 -6.62 -4.06 9.64
N LEU A 57 -7.65 -3.27 9.98
CA LEU A 57 -9.01 -3.79 10.15
C LEU A 57 -9.54 -4.38 8.83
N TYR A 58 -9.29 -3.70 7.70
CA TYR A 58 -9.70 -4.17 6.38
C TYR A 58 -9.08 -5.54 6.06
N LEU A 59 -7.78 -5.71 6.30
CA LEU A 59 -7.08 -6.99 6.08
C LEU A 59 -7.59 -8.12 6.99
N ARG A 60 -8.13 -7.79 8.16
CA ARG A 60 -8.75 -8.76 9.08
C ARG A 60 -10.20 -9.09 8.73
N GLY A 61 -10.78 -8.43 7.73
CA GLY A 61 -12.19 -8.57 7.39
C GLY A 61 -13.13 -7.92 8.41
N GLU A 62 -12.60 -7.02 9.26
CA GLU A 62 -13.35 -6.32 10.30
C GLU A 62 -14.03 -5.04 9.77
N VAL A 63 -13.83 -4.71 8.50
CA VAL A 63 -14.45 -3.56 7.83
C VAL A 63 -15.20 -4.06 6.60
N ASP A 64 -16.40 -3.52 6.37
CA ASP A 64 -17.17 -3.80 5.17
C ASP A 64 -16.47 -3.22 3.93
N ALA A 65 -15.77 -4.08 3.19
CA ALA A 65 -15.06 -3.75 1.96
C ALA A 65 -15.98 -3.20 0.85
N GLN A 66 -17.28 -3.53 0.87
CA GLN A 66 -18.23 -3.05 -0.15
C GLN A 66 -18.59 -1.58 0.04
N ASN A 67 -18.38 -1.02 1.24
CA ASN A 67 -18.66 0.37 1.58
C ASN A 67 -17.39 1.23 1.75
N GLN A 68 -16.22 0.74 1.34
CA GLN A 68 -14.98 1.53 1.40
C GLN A 68 -14.77 2.38 0.13
N PRO A 69 -14.07 3.54 0.25
CA PRO A 69 -13.65 4.31 -0.91
C PRO A 69 -12.84 3.42 -1.86
N ARG A 70 -13.30 3.27 -3.10
CA ARG A 70 -12.53 2.55 -4.12
C ARG A 70 -11.37 3.41 -4.58
N PRO A 71 -10.21 2.79 -4.85
CA PRO A 71 -9.15 3.46 -5.59
C PRO A 71 -9.68 4.16 -6.83
N ARG A 72 -9.26 5.40 -7.06
CA ARG A 72 -9.62 6.18 -8.25
C ARG A 72 -8.41 6.25 -9.17
N PRO A 73 -8.32 5.41 -10.21
CA PRO A 73 -7.14 5.36 -11.08
C PRO A 73 -6.80 6.72 -11.72
N SER A 74 -7.80 7.58 -11.95
CA SER A 74 -7.62 8.92 -12.52
C SER A 74 -6.88 9.93 -11.64
N ARG A 75 -6.66 9.63 -10.35
CA ARG A 75 -5.88 10.49 -9.43
C ARG A 75 -4.41 10.11 -9.32
N VAL A 76 -4.01 8.98 -9.89
CA VAL A 76 -2.63 8.52 -9.87
C VAL A 76 -1.95 9.05 -11.13
N LYS A 77 -0.95 9.93 -10.95
CA LYS A 77 -0.09 10.44 -12.03
C LYS A 77 1.09 9.52 -12.28
#